data_AF-A0A210VRG0-F1
#
_entry.id   AF-A0A210VRG0-F1
#
_cell.length_a   1.000
_cell.length_b   1.000
_cell.length_c   1.000
_cell.angle_alpha   90.00
_cell.angle_beta   90.00
_cell.angle_gamma   90.00
#
_symmetry.space_group_name_H-M   'P 1'
#
loop_
_entity.id
_entity.type
_entity.pdbx_description
1 polymer ?
#
loop_
_entity_poly.entity_id
_entity_poly.type
_entity_poly.pdbx_seq_one_letter_code
_entity_poly.pdbx_strand_id
1 'polypeptide(L)'
;MNIENLAKQQILVIGARATQELFRGPTYCATKISLEFLRRLVQVRRIVEETELSEARFYYEPDLWGPIGIKEEAKLGEPEVVVATRCFWFTDFSRDSDCNFESELMDFDSLEKLLNSSAPNELIFVPDEVRSFYEGHHGE
;
A
#
# COMPACT_ATOMS: atom_id res chain seq x y z
N MET A 1 5.05 16.39 5.61
CA MET A 1 3.65 16.06 5.29
C MET A 1 2.61 16.86 6.08
N ASN A 2 2.03 17.87 5.42
CA ASN A 2 0.81 18.55 5.88
C ASN A 2 -0.42 17.84 5.27
N ILE A 3 -1.09 16.99 6.04
CA ILE A 3 -2.06 16.00 5.53
C ILE A 3 -3.46 16.54 5.21
N GLU A 4 -3.84 17.72 5.72
CA GLU A 4 -5.22 18.22 5.59
C GLU A 4 -5.60 18.57 4.15
N ASN A 5 -4.63 18.96 3.32
CA ASN A 5 -4.84 19.28 1.90
C ASN A 5 -4.47 18.13 0.95
N LEU A 6 -3.94 17.02 1.47
CA LEU A 6 -3.42 15.91 0.65
C LEU A 6 -4.48 14.83 0.37
N ALA A 7 -5.41 14.61 1.31
CA ALA A 7 -6.47 13.62 1.16
C ALA A 7 -7.59 14.15 0.24
N LYS A 8 -7.40 13.99 -1.07
CA LYS A 8 -8.39 14.36 -2.11
C LYS A 8 -9.06 13.12 -2.71
N GLN A 9 -9.16 12.03 -1.93
CA GLN A 9 -9.75 10.76 -2.35
C GLN A 9 -9.02 10.08 -3.52
N GLN A 10 -7.73 10.38 -3.73
CA GLN A 10 -6.91 9.70 -4.72
C GLN A 10 -6.79 8.21 -4.39
N ILE A 11 -6.56 7.39 -5.42
CA ILE A 11 -6.31 5.96 -5.26
C ILE A 11 -4.87 5.72 -5.61
N LEU A 12 -4.11 5.24 -4.62
CA LEU A 12 -2.74 4.79 -4.82
C LEU A 12 -2.78 3.34 -5.29
N VAL A 13 -2.24 3.07 -6.46
CA VAL A 13 -2.02 1.74 -7.02
C VAL A 13 -0.51 1.51 -7.01
N ILE A 14 -0.07 0.57 -6.17
CA ILE A 14 1.35 0.29 -5.97
C ILE A 14 1.67 -1.13 -6.41
N GLY A 15 2.84 -1.34 -7.01
CA GLY A 15 3.34 -2.67 -7.36
C GLY A 15 3.34 -3.57 -6.14
N ALA A 16 3.06 -4.86 -6.35
CA ALA A 16 3.03 -5.84 -5.27
C ALA A 16 3.51 -7.20 -5.77
N ARG A 17 3.83 -8.09 -4.83
CA ARG A 17 4.24 -9.46 -5.11
C ARG A 17 3.96 -10.37 -3.94
N ALA A 18 3.94 -11.68 -4.20
CA ALA A 18 4.14 -12.67 -3.15
C ALA A 18 5.62 -12.71 -2.77
N THR A 19 5.88 -12.89 -1.48
CA THR A 19 7.25 -13.07 -0.95
C THR A 19 7.84 -14.43 -1.31
N GLN A 20 6.99 -15.42 -1.60
CA GLN A 20 7.40 -16.74 -2.08
C GLN A 20 7.21 -16.89 -3.60
N GLU A 21 8.27 -17.30 -4.30
CA GLU A 21 8.30 -17.41 -5.76
C GLU A 21 7.34 -18.46 -6.35
N LEU A 22 6.89 -19.43 -5.54
CA LEU A 22 6.02 -20.52 -6.00
C LEU A 22 4.54 -20.16 -6.02
N PHE A 23 4.15 -19.01 -5.44
CA PHE A 23 2.76 -18.56 -5.43
C PHE A 23 2.49 -17.61 -6.58
N ARG A 24 1.34 -17.76 -7.23
CA ARG A 24 0.78 -16.71 -8.07
C ARG A 24 0.39 -15.57 -7.13
N GLY A 25 1.28 -14.60 -6.99
CA GLY A 25 1.12 -13.43 -6.13
C GLY A 25 0.44 -12.27 -6.85
N PRO A 26 0.11 -11.20 -6.11
CA PRO A 26 -0.44 -10.02 -6.70
C PRO A 26 0.57 -9.36 -7.63
N THR A 27 0.08 -8.55 -8.57
CA THR A 27 0.94 -7.65 -9.35
C THR A 27 0.86 -6.21 -8.84
N TYR A 28 -0.18 -5.90 -8.05
CA TYR A 28 -0.38 -4.61 -7.41
C TYR A 28 -1.27 -4.73 -6.18
N CYS A 29 -1.25 -3.71 -5.34
CA CYS A 29 -2.35 -3.41 -4.42
C CYS A 29 -2.85 -1.99 -4.63
N ALA A 30 -4.12 -1.75 -4.34
CA ALA A 30 -4.74 -0.44 -4.48
C ALA A 30 -5.39 -0.01 -3.18
N THR A 31 -5.25 1.27 -2.83
CA THR A 31 -5.95 1.83 -1.68
C THR A 31 -6.33 3.29 -1.91
N LYS A 32 -7.52 3.66 -1.45
CA LYS A 32 -7.98 5.03 -1.37
C LYS A 32 -7.25 5.76 -0.26
N ILE A 33 -6.56 6.85 -0.62
CA ILE A 33 -5.85 7.69 0.33
C ILE A 33 -6.87 8.54 1.10
N SER A 34 -7.16 8.11 2.33
CA SER A 34 -8.02 8.81 3.27
C SER A 34 -7.21 9.68 4.24
N LEU A 35 -7.86 10.69 4.82
CA LEU A 35 -7.24 11.50 5.87
C LEU A 35 -6.90 10.67 7.11
N GLU A 36 -7.71 9.66 7.42
CA GLU A 36 -7.47 8.73 8.53
C GLU A 36 -6.20 7.92 8.31
N PHE A 37 -6.04 7.34 7.12
CA PHE A 37 -4.83 6.62 6.73
C PHE A 37 -3.60 7.51 6.85
N LEU A 38 -3.62 8.73 6.27
CA LEU A 38 -2.50 9.66 6.37
C LEU A 38 -2.18 10.08 7.80
N ARG A 39 -3.20 10.30 8.64
CA ARG A 39 -3.01 10.61 10.08
C ARG A 39 -2.31 9.47 10.78
N ARG A 40 -2.78 8.24 10.57
CA ARG A 40 -2.20 7.04 11.17
C ARG A 40 -0.75 6.84 10.73
N LEU A 41 -0.50 6.99 9.43
CA LEU A 41 0.83 6.86 8.84
C LEU A 41 1.82 7.87 9.45
N VAL A 42 1.43 9.15 9.59
CA VAL A 42 2.26 10.18 10.25
C VAL A 42 2.48 9.87 11.73
N GLN A 43 1.44 9.44 12.45
CA GLN A 43 1.56 9.10 13.87
C GLN A 43 2.55 7.95 14.08
N VAL A 44 2.44 6.88 13.30
CA VAL A 44 3.33 5.72 13.43
C VAL A 44 4.75 6.07 13.00
N ARG A 45 4.93 6.84 11.93
CA ARG A 45 6.26 7.36 11.53
C ARG A 45 6.93 8.14 12.66
N ARG A 46 6.19 9.03 13.35
CA ARG A 46 6.73 9.78 14.50
C ARG A 46 7.16 8.86 15.63
N ILE A 47 6.37 7.82 15.94
CA ILE A 47 6.76 6.84 16.96
C ILE A 47 8.09 6.18 16.57
N VAL A 48 8.22 5.74 15.32
CA VAL A 48 9.47 5.13 14.80
C VAL A 48 10.66 6.09 14.95
N GLU A 49 10.49 7.36 14.58
CA GLU A 49 11.52 8.39 14.68
C GLU A 49 11.90 8.74 16.13
N GLU A 50 10.92 8.92 17.02
CA GLU A 50 11.13 9.36 18.41
C GLU A 50 11.69 8.25 19.31
N THR A 51 11.41 6.98 18.98
CA THR A 51 11.83 5.81 19.78
C THR A 51 13.01 5.05 19.17
N GLU A 52 13.54 5.53 18.04
CA GLU A 52 14.65 4.89 17.31
C GLU A 52 14.37 3.42 16.93
N LEU A 53 13.09 3.06 16.73
CA LEU A 53 12.73 1.73 16.22
C LEU A 53 13.14 1.61 14.74
N SER A 54 13.45 0.38 14.31
CA SER A 54 13.68 0.10 12.89
C SER A 54 12.40 0.24 12.06
N GLU A 55 11.29 -0.21 12.63
CA GLU A 55 9.96 -0.14 12.05
C GLU A 55 8.86 -0.25 13.13
N ALA A 56 7.65 0.16 12.78
CA ALA A 56 6.43 -0.10 13.51
C ALA A 56 5.30 -0.45 12.54
N ARG A 57 4.26 -1.10 13.04
CA ARG A 57 3.18 -1.66 12.22
C ARG A 57 1.83 -1.22 12.74
N PHE A 58 0.86 -1.10 11.85
CA PHE A 58 -0.54 -0.96 12.23
C PHE A 58 -1.44 -1.71 11.26
N TYR A 59 -2.55 -2.21 11.78
CA TYR A 59 -3.58 -2.87 10.97
C TYR A 59 -4.21 -1.88 9.99
N TYR A 60 -4.16 -2.23 8.71
CA TYR A 60 -4.81 -1.51 7.63
C TYR A 60 -4.84 -2.40 6.39
N GLU A 61 -6.04 -2.60 5.85
CA GLU A 61 -6.25 -3.39 4.64
C GLU A 61 -6.33 -2.47 3.43
N PRO A 62 -5.50 -2.68 2.38
CA PRO A 62 -5.72 -2.02 1.11
C PRO A 62 -7.06 -2.47 0.52
N ASP A 63 -7.71 -1.61 -0.27
CA ASP A 63 -9.02 -1.94 -0.87
C ASP A 63 -8.94 -3.15 -1.80
N LEU A 64 -7.74 -3.44 -2.34
CA LEU A 64 -7.52 -4.54 -3.26
C LEU A 64 -6.07 -5.04 -3.21
N TRP A 65 -5.90 -6.36 -3.20
CA TRP A 65 -4.71 -7.05 -3.69
C TRP A 65 -5.06 -7.67 -5.04
N GLY A 66 -4.55 -7.10 -6.14
CA GLY A 66 -4.94 -7.51 -7.49
C GLY A 66 -4.12 -8.70 -8.01
N PRO A 67 -4.59 -9.49 -8.99
CA PRO A 67 -5.93 -9.52 -9.57
C PRO A 67 -7.01 -10.02 -8.58
N ILE A 68 -8.29 -9.78 -8.88
CA ILE A 68 -9.42 -10.25 -8.06
C ILE A 68 -9.30 -11.75 -7.78
N GLY A 69 -9.56 -12.16 -6.53
CA GLY A 69 -9.54 -13.56 -6.09
C GLY A 69 -8.18 -14.02 -5.55
N ILE A 70 -7.09 -13.29 -5.80
CA ILE A 70 -5.74 -13.76 -5.45
C ILE A 70 -5.50 -13.76 -3.93
N LYS A 71 -6.10 -12.82 -3.21
CA LYS A 71 -6.05 -12.77 -1.75
C LYS A 71 -6.78 -13.96 -1.14
N GLU A 72 -7.98 -14.25 -1.64
CA GLU A 72 -8.83 -15.35 -1.18
C GLU A 72 -8.18 -16.71 -1.45
N GLU A 73 -7.58 -16.87 -2.64
CA GLU A 73 -6.80 -18.06 -3.00
C GLU A 73 -5.60 -18.28 -2.08
N ALA A 74 -4.89 -17.19 -1.73
CA ALA A 74 -3.76 -17.22 -0.80
C ALA A 74 -4.18 -17.30 0.68
N LYS A 75 -5.48 -17.14 0.98
CA LYS A 75 -6.06 -17.16 2.34
C LYS A 75 -5.42 -16.15 3.31
N LEU A 76 -5.08 -14.97 2.80
CA LEU A 76 -4.51 -13.90 3.63
C LEU A 76 -5.57 -13.28 4.53
N GLY A 77 -5.18 -12.82 5.72
CA GLY A 77 -6.11 -12.28 6.70
C GLY A 77 -5.48 -11.44 7.82
N GLU A 78 -4.23 -11.05 7.68
CA GLU A 78 -3.50 -10.22 8.64
C GLU A 78 -2.90 -8.99 7.94
N PRO A 79 -3.74 -8.06 7.44
CA PRO A 79 -3.27 -6.93 6.69
C PRO A 79 -2.64 -5.86 7.59
N GLU A 80 -1.42 -5.47 7.26
CA GLU A 80 -0.66 -4.46 7.98
C GLU A 80 -0.06 -3.43 7.03
N VAL A 81 0.21 -2.25 7.58
CA VAL A 81 1.14 -1.29 6.99
C VAL A 81 2.38 -1.26 7.87
N VAL A 82 3.52 -1.60 7.28
CA VAL A 82 4.81 -1.48 7.92
C VAL A 82 5.37 -0.10 7.64
N VAL A 83 5.84 0.57 8.68
CA VAL A 83 6.34 1.94 8.63
C VAL A 83 7.78 1.94 9.14
N ALA A 84 8.71 2.32 8.28
CA ALA A 84 10.09 2.61 8.62
C ALA A 84 10.32 4.14 8.61
N THR A 85 11.54 4.59 8.94
CA THR A 85 11.87 6.02 9.02
C THR A 85 11.58 6.81 7.74
N ARG A 86 11.80 6.22 6.56
CA ARG A 86 11.71 6.92 5.26
C ARG A 86 10.59 6.41 4.36
N CYS A 87 10.09 5.21 4.61
CA CYS A 87 9.14 4.56 3.73
C CYS A 87 8.11 3.75 4.51
N PHE A 88 7.10 3.31 3.78
CA PHE A 88 6.14 2.32 4.24
C PHE A 88 5.81 1.34 3.12
N TRP A 89 5.23 0.20 3.46
CA TRP A 89 4.67 -0.75 2.52
C TRP A 89 3.49 -1.49 3.13
N PHE A 90 2.61 -1.99 2.27
CA PHE A 90 1.51 -2.86 2.66
C PHE A 90 2.00 -4.30 2.72
N THR A 91 1.48 -5.06 3.67
CA THR A 91 1.69 -6.50 3.74
C THR A 91 0.43 -7.20 4.22
N ASP A 92 0.28 -8.47 3.86
CA ASP A 92 -0.81 -9.31 4.36
C ASP A 92 -0.31 -10.75 4.42
N PHE A 93 -0.63 -11.45 5.51
CA PHE A 93 -0.11 -12.78 5.82
C PHE A 93 -1.25 -13.80 5.85
N SER A 94 -0.95 -15.03 5.42
CA SER A 94 -1.83 -16.17 5.66
C SER A 94 -1.49 -16.81 7.00
N ARG A 95 -2.51 -17.21 7.76
CA ARG A 95 -2.32 -18.03 8.97
C ARG A 95 -2.06 -19.50 8.65
N ASP A 96 -2.50 -19.96 7.49
CA ASP A 96 -2.56 -21.38 7.11
C ASP A 96 -1.52 -21.77 6.04
N SER A 97 -0.78 -20.80 5.50
CA SER A 97 0.27 -21.01 4.51
C SER A 97 1.42 -20.04 4.74
N ASP A 98 2.62 -20.42 4.32
CA ASP A 98 3.81 -19.56 4.35
C ASP A 98 3.77 -18.57 3.17
N CYS A 99 2.63 -17.93 2.94
CA CYS A 99 2.43 -16.99 1.84
C CYS A 99 2.10 -15.62 2.40
N ASN A 100 2.93 -14.65 2.03
CA ASN A 100 2.73 -13.24 2.38
C ASN A 100 2.76 -12.41 1.11
N PHE A 101 1.87 -11.43 1.03
CA PHE A 101 1.95 -10.39 0.02
C PHE A 101 2.62 -9.15 0.59
N GLU A 102 3.37 -8.46 -0.26
CA GLU A 102 3.99 -7.20 0.05
C GLU A 102 3.86 -6.26 -1.14
N SER A 103 3.56 -4.99 -0.88
CA SER A 103 3.72 -3.94 -1.87
C SER A 103 5.19 -3.57 -2.03
N GLU A 104 5.50 -2.82 -3.09
CA GLU A 104 6.73 -2.06 -3.16
C GLU A 104 6.80 -1.00 -2.04
N LEU A 105 8.02 -0.54 -1.77
CA LEU A 105 8.26 0.50 -0.77
C LEU A 105 7.82 1.85 -1.32
N MET A 106 6.99 2.56 -0.56
CA MET A 106 6.63 3.95 -0.84
C MET A 106 7.40 4.89 0.10
N ASP A 107 8.22 5.75 -0.49
CA ASP A 107 8.90 6.83 0.23
C ASP A 107 7.92 7.98 0.58
N PHE A 108 8.06 8.55 1.78
CA PHE A 108 7.14 9.59 2.23
C PHE A 108 7.20 10.88 1.41
N ASP A 109 8.40 11.27 0.96
CA ASP A 109 8.57 12.49 0.15
C ASP A 109 7.97 12.29 -1.24
N SER A 110 8.11 11.08 -1.78
CA SER A 110 7.49 10.66 -3.04
C SER A 110 5.96 10.67 -2.92
N LEU A 111 5.41 10.08 -1.86
CA LEU A 111 3.97 10.12 -1.59
C LEU A 111 3.46 11.57 -1.49
N GLU A 112 4.12 12.43 -0.71
CA GLU A 112 3.73 13.83 -0.55
C GLU A 112 3.76 14.59 -1.88
N LYS A 113 4.77 14.37 -2.73
CA LYS A 113 4.84 14.97 -4.07
C LYS A 113 3.68 14.51 -4.95
N LEU A 114 3.42 13.20 -5.01
CA LEU A 114 2.35 12.62 -5.83
C LEU A 114 0.96 13.10 -5.40
N LEU A 115 0.69 13.18 -4.10
CA LEU A 115 -0.58 13.67 -3.57
C LEU A 115 -0.81 15.17 -3.81
N ASN A 116 0.28 15.96 -3.82
CA ASN A 116 0.20 17.39 -4.14
C ASN A 116 -0.05 17.63 -5.63
N SER A 117 0.61 16.87 -6.51
CA SER A 117 0.49 17.02 -7.97
C SER A 117 -0.79 16.42 -8.54
N SER A 118 -1.44 15.50 -7.81
CA SER A 118 -2.64 14.81 -8.27
C SER A 118 -3.92 15.62 -8.06
N ALA A 119 -4.85 15.40 -8.99
CA ALA A 119 -6.23 15.84 -8.92
C ALA A 119 -7.04 14.99 -7.92
N PRO A 120 -8.17 15.51 -7.41
CA PRO A 120 -9.09 14.71 -6.63
C PRO A 120 -9.57 13.46 -7.38
N ASN A 121 -9.65 12.32 -6.67
CA ASN A 121 -10.04 11.00 -7.21
C ASN A 121 -9.14 10.43 -8.31
N GLU A 122 -7.95 10.98 -8.53
CA GLU A 122 -7.01 10.47 -9.53
C GLU A 122 -6.41 9.12 -9.11
N LEU A 123 -6.17 8.25 -10.10
CA LEU A 123 -5.38 7.03 -9.95
C LEU A 123 -3.89 7.37 -10.04
N ILE A 124 -3.14 7.06 -8.99
CA ILE A 124 -1.69 7.27 -8.91
C ILE A 124 -1.01 5.91 -8.98
N PHE A 125 -0.21 5.68 -10.02
CA PHE A 125 0.48 4.41 -10.24
C PHE A 125 1.93 4.49 -9.78
N VAL A 126 2.38 3.52 -8.99
CA VAL A 126 3.78 3.41 -8.55
C VAL A 126 4.26 1.95 -8.61
N PRO A 127 5.16 1.58 -9.53
CA PRO A 127 5.65 2.40 -10.63
C PRO A 127 4.62 2.47 -11.78
N ASP A 128 4.86 3.31 -12.80
CA ASP A 128 3.91 3.56 -13.89
C ASP A 128 3.54 2.29 -14.67
N GLU A 129 4.42 1.30 -14.72
CA GLU A 129 4.21 0.02 -15.40
C GLU A 129 3.02 -0.76 -14.82
N VAL A 130 2.70 -0.52 -13.54
CA VAL A 130 1.55 -1.13 -12.85
C VAL A 130 0.22 -0.75 -13.48
N ARG A 131 0.16 0.41 -14.16
CA ARG A 131 -1.04 0.89 -14.86
C ARG A 131 -1.60 -0.16 -15.80
N SER A 132 -0.74 -0.77 -16.62
CA SER A 132 -1.17 -1.77 -17.62
C SER A 132 -1.82 -2.99 -16.98
N PHE A 133 -1.30 -3.44 -15.83
CA PHE A 133 -1.89 -4.53 -15.07
C PHE A 133 -3.21 -4.12 -14.43
N TYR A 134 -3.28 -2.95 -13.81
CA TYR A 134 -4.50 -2.47 -13.17
C TYR A 134 -5.63 -2.27 -14.20
N GLU A 135 -5.37 -1.54 -15.28
CA GLU A 135 -6.34 -1.30 -16.34
C GLU A 135 -6.76 -2.60 -17.04
N GLY A 136 -5.85 -3.57 -17.20
CA GLY A 136 -6.18 -4.88 -17.77
C GLY A 136 -7.15 -5.72 -16.93
N HIS A 137 -7.25 -5.50 -15.61
CA HIS A 137 -8.18 -6.20 -14.72
C HIS A 137 -9.46 -5.41 -14.41
N HIS A 138 -9.45 -4.10 -14.65
CA HIS A 138 -10.56 -3.19 -14.29
C HIS A 138 -11.17 -2.46 -15.48
N GLY A 139 -10.62 -2.62 -16.69
CA GLY A 139 -11.13 -2.07 -17.93
C GLY A 139 -12.19 -2.96 -18.56
N GLU A 140 -13.44 -2.83 -18.10
CA GLU A 140 -14.67 -3.05 -18.88
C GLU A 140 -15.69 -1.94 -18.59
#